data_AF-A0AAN7G2P6-F1
#
_entry.id   AF-A0AAN7G2P6-F1
#
_cell.length_a   1.000
_cell.length_b   1.000
_cell.length_c   1.000
_cell.angle_alpha   90.00
_cell.angle_beta   90.00
_cell.angle_gamma   90.00
#
_symmetry.space_group_name_H-M   'P 1'
#
loop_
_entity.id
_entity.type
_entity.pdbx_description
1 polymer ?
#
loop_
_entity_poly.entity_id
_entity_poly.type
_entity_poly.pdbx_seq_one_letter_code
_entity_poly.pdbx_strand_id
1 'polypeptide(L)'
;MEIDNPPSSDKAKETDDNFAIVLELSEDDPHFDKKKKLLQNKGFNPKEQVYLKSSSGPDWISTTLKVMLQIARLIQLDEVELYFGEDDACSSVEYYSPRNEVEALNSILSLLDISLSSGLCMQMNVLQELREAIIGMIRDFGEKNSVKTTILENHSCDKEECLLQWGENNGIRTRLQIAYVEGAGRGTIARENLNVGDIAVEIPVSTVISEELIRESNMFHILENIDGISSETMLLLWSMKERHNCNSKFKIYFNTLPEEFNTGLSFGIQAIMALDGATLLDEIVQAKQHLQTQYDSLFPTLCNDHPDIFPREVYTWEQFLWACELWYSNSMQVMFPDGKLRTCLIPIAGFLNHSIYPHILHYGKVDPATNSLKFCLSRPCSEGEQCFLSYGNFSSSHLLTFYGFLPQGDNPYDVIPMAQTLRLNRKIVQRVTPD
;
A
#
# COMPACT_ATOMS: atom_id res chain seq x y z
N MET A 1 -10.97 -4.14 78.49
CA MET A 1 -11.74 -3.74 77.30
C MET A 1 -11.08 -2.50 76.76
N GLU A 2 -10.77 -2.55 75.48
CA GLU A 2 -9.73 -1.81 74.77
C GLU A 2 -9.84 -0.28 74.89
N ILE A 3 -8.68 0.36 75.05
CA ILE A 3 -8.48 1.78 74.79
C ILE A 3 -7.63 1.83 73.53
N ASP A 4 -8.28 2.13 72.41
CA ASP A 4 -7.65 2.38 71.12
C ASP A 4 -6.74 3.60 71.21
N ASN A 5 -5.45 3.38 70.96
CA ASN A 5 -4.53 4.42 70.53
C ASN A 5 -4.82 4.77 69.06
N PRO A 6 -4.84 6.04 68.65
CA PRO A 6 -4.97 6.40 67.25
C PRO A 6 -3.65 6.13 66.52
N PRO A 7 -3.62 5.46 65.36
CA PRO A 7 -2.46 5.50 64.50
C PRO A 7 -2.47 6.82 63.73
N SER A 8 -1.40 7.56 63.97
CA SER A 8 -0.70 8.51 63.12
C SER A 8 -1.23 8.72 61.70
N SER A 9 -1.35 10.01 61.38
CA SER A 9 -1.34 10.58 60.04
C SER A 9 -0.19 10.03 59.18
N ASP A 10 -0.51 9.15 58.24
CA ASP A 10 0.29 8.94 57.03
C ASP A 10 -0.45 9.56 55.83
N LYS A 11 -0.46 10.89 55.81
CA LYS A 11 -0.52 11.64 54.54
C LYS A 11 0.92 11.74 54.02
N ALA A 12 1.31 10.81 53.14
CA ALA A 12 2.28 11.06 52.07
C ALA A 12 2.60 9.74 51.35
N LYS A 13 2.05 9.60 50.14
CA LYS A 13 2.77 9.32 48.89
C LYS A 13 1.72 9.13 47.81
N GLU A 14 1.21 10.25 47.29
CA GLU A 14 0.80 10.27 45.88
C GLU A 14 2.06 9.89 45.10
N THR A 15 2.09 8.68 44.56
CA THR A 15 3.14 8.26 43.65
C THR A 15 2.98 9.07 42.37
N ASP A 16 4.08 9.70 41.98
CA ASP A 16 4.32 10.27 40.66
C ASP A 16 4.24 9.10 39.65
N ASP A 17 3.02 8.73 39.26
CA ASP A 17 2.77 7.63 38.32
C ASP A 17 3.29 8.06 36.95
N ASN A 18 4.56 7.72 36.69
CA ASN A 18 5.20 7.91 35.40
C ASN A 18 4.38 7.19 34.32
N PHE A 19 3.72 7.97 33.46
CA PHE A 19 3.01 7.43 32.32
C PHE A 19 4.01 6.80 31.35
N ALA A 20 3.69 5.64 30.77
CA ALA A 20 4.57 4.94 29.84
C ALA A 20 3.89 4.72 28.49
N ILE A 21 4.60 5.00 27.41
CA ILE A 21 4.22 4.59 26.06
C ILE A 21 4.86 3.23 25.79
N VAL A 22 4.04 2.26 25.37
CA VAL A 22 4.49 0.92 25.07
C VAL A 22 4.71 0.80 23.56
N LEU A 23 5.94 0.52 23.15
CA LEU A 23 6.26 0.12 21.77
C LEU A 23 6.42 -1.40 21.75
N GLU A 24 5.58 -2.07 20.95
CA GLU A 24 5.48 -3.52 20.95
C GLU A 24 5.64 -4.07 19.53
N LEU A 25 6.60 -4.99 19.37
CA LEU A 25 6.73 -5.85 18.21
C LEU A 25 5.67 -6.96 18.31
N SER A 26 4.75 -6.99 17.35
CA SER A 26 3.67 -7.99 17.30
C SER A 26 4.21 -9.41 17.17
N GLU A 27 3.70 -10.36 17.95
CA GLU A 27 4.08 -11.77 17.86
C GLU A 27 3.67 -12.42 16.52
N ASP A 28 2.67 -11.84 15.84
CA ASP A 28 2.22 -12.26 14.51
C ASP A 28 3.08 -11.70 13.36
N ASP A 29 4.13 -10.91 13.66
CA ASP A 29 5.02 -10.36 12.62
C ASP A 29 5.80 -11.51 11.93
N PRO A 30 5.79 -11.60 10.59
CA PRO A 30 6.44 -12.69 9.86
C PRO A 30 7.96 -12.73 10.03
N HIS A 31 8.56 -11.63 10.51
CA HIS A 31 9.98 -11.48 10.78
C HIS A 31 10.28 -11.26 12.27
N PHE A 32 9.36 -11.66 13.16
CA PHE A 32 9.46 -11.45 14.60
C PHE A 32 10.82 -11.81 15.19
N ASP A 33 11.33 -13.02 14.92
CA ASP A 33 12.59 -13.49 15.49
C ASP A 33 13.80 -12.64 15.09
N LYS A 34 13.84 -12.19 13.83
CA LYS A 34 14.92 -11.33 13.33
C LYS A 34 14.86 -9.95 13.97
N LYS A 35 13.68 -9.31 13.92
CA LYS A 35 13.45 -7.98 14.52
C LYS A 35 13.69 -7.98 16.02
N LYS A 36 13.25 -9.03 16.74
CA LYS A 36 13.51 -9.25 18.16
C LYS A 36 15.00 -9.29 18.47
N LYS A 37 15.79 -10.03 17.68
CA LYS A 37 17.25 -10.09 17.85
C LYS A 37 17.90 -8.72 17.62
N LEU A 38 17.45 -7.97 16.62
CA LEU A 38 17.95 -6.61 16.35
C LEU A 38 17.63 -5.64 17.50
N LEU A 39 16.40 -5.67 18.02
CA LEU A 39 16.00 -4.90 19.21
C LEU A 39 16.89 -5.23 20.41
N GLN A 40 17.11 -6.52 20.69
CA GLN A 40 17.94 -6.98 21.81
C GLN A 40 19.41 -6.55 21.65
N ASN A 41 19.96 -6.62 20.43
CA ASN A 41 21.32 -6.15 20.14
C ASN A 41 21.49 -4.64 20.41
N LYS A 42 20.42 -3.86 20.26
CA LYS A 42 20.38 -2.42 20.58
C LYS A 42 19.98 -2.14 22.03
N GLY A 43 19.75 -3.16 22.85
CA GLY A 43 19.43 -3.04 24.27
C GLY A 43 17.94 -2.84 24.58
N PHE A 44 17.05 -3.12 23.61
CA PHE A 44 15.59 -2.98 23.78
C PHE A 44 14.90 -4.34 23.90
N ASN A 45 13.76 -4.36 24.58
CA ASN A 45 12.88 -5.52 24.63
C ASN A 45 11.85 -5.48 23.48
N PRO A 46 11.29 -6.62 23.06
CA PRO A 46 10.19 -6.66 22.08
C PRO A 46 8.96 -5.87 22.51
N LYS A 47 8.76 -5.72 23.81
CA LYS A 47 7.73 -4.88 24.43
C LYS A 47 8.42 -3.88 25.34
N GLU A 48 8.77 -2.73 24.78
CA GLU A 48 9.56 -1.70 25.47
C GLU A 48 8.64 -0.62 26.05
N GLN A 49 8.89 -0.25 27.31
CA GLN A 49 8.13 0.79 28.01
C GLN A 49 8.95 2.07 28.09
N VAL A 50 8.49 3.12 27.41
CA VAL A 50 9.14 4.44 27.43
C VAL A 50 8.40 5.35 28.39
N TYR A 51 9.02 5.62 29.55
CA TYR A 51 8.43 6.46 30.60
C TYR A 51 8.56 7.96 30.28
N LEU A 52 7.43 8.67 30.40
CA LEU A 52 7.33 10.11 30.27
C LEU A 52 7.54 10.78 31.63
N LYS A 53 8.48 11.73 31.69
CA LYS A 53 8.82 12.46 32.91
C LYS A 53 8.35 13.90 32.81
N SER A 54 7.50 14.32 33.75
CA SER A 54 6.89 15.65 33.81
C SER A 54 7.86 16.81 34.14
N SER A 55 9.07 16.51 34.62
CA SER A 55 9.94 17.47 35.33
C SER A 55 11.31 17.76 34.67
N SER A 56 11.53 17.35 33.43
CA SER A 56 12.85 17.45 32.80
C SER A 56 12.95 18.64 31.84
N GLY A 57 14.11 19.29 31.73
CA GLY A 57 14.33 20.46 30.86
C GLY A 57 14.25 20.13 29.35
N PRO A 58 14.26 21.13 28.44
CA PRO A 58 13.88 21.00 27.02
C PRO A 58 14.56 19.88 26.22
N ASP A 59 15.73 19.38 26.64
CA ASP A 59 16.46 18.28 26.01
C ASP A 59 15.81 16.89 26.18
N TRP A 60 14.86 16.74 27.12
CA TRP A 60 14.25 15.45 27.42
C TRP A 60 13.37 14.94 26.27
N ILE A 61 12.58 15.84 25.65
CA ILE A 61 11.70 15.51 24.51
C ILE A 61 12.52 14.92 23.37
N SER A 62 13.61 15.60 23.02
CA SER A 62 14.52 15.15 21.96
C SER A 62 15.11 13.77 22.27
N THR A 63 15.48 13.52 23.53
CA THR A 63 16.07 12.24 23.94
C THR A 63 15.04 11.11 23.90
N THR A 64 13.84 11.34 24.46
CA THR A 64 12.75 10.36 24.45
C THR A 64 12.30 10.03 23.02
N LEU A 65 12.13 11.03 22.16
CA LEU A 65 11.75 10.83 20.76
C LEU A 65 12.79 10.02 19.99
N LYS A 66 14.09 10.27 20.22
CA LYS A 66 15.16 9.49 19.58
C LYS A 66 15.08 8.01 19.96
N VAL A 67 14.82 7.69 21.22
CA VAL A 67 14.66 6.31 21.69
C VAL A 67 13.43 5.66 21.08
N MET A 68 12.27 6.34 21.14
CA MET A 68 11.03 5.83 20.55
C MET A 68 11.18 5.58 19.05
N LEU A 69 11.81 6.51 18.33
CA LEU A 69 12.00 6.42 16.89
C LEU A 69 12.97 5.29 16.52
N GLN A 70 14.03 5.08 17.30
CA GLN A 70 14.95 3.95 17.09
C GLN A 70 14.22 2.61 17.24
N ILE A 71 13.38 2.47 18.28
CA ILE A 71 12.58 1.24 18.49
C ILE A 71 11.56 1.08 17.36
N ALA A 72 10.83 2.14 17.02
CA ALA A 72 9.80 2.10 15.99
C ALA A 72 10.36 1.71 14.62
N ARG A 73 11.50 2.29 14.20
CA ARG A 73 12.15 1.94 12.92
C ARG A 73 12.52 0.46 12.84
N LEU A 74 13.02 -0.12 13.94
CA LEU A 74 13.33 -1.56 14.01
C LEU A 74 12.08 -2.44 13.93
N ILE A 75 10.99 -2.02 14.57
CA ILE A 75 9.70 -2.71 14.49
C ILE A 75 9.15 -2.66 13.05
N GLN A 76 9.31 -1.53 12.35
CA GLN A 76 8.79 -1.31 11.00
C GLN A 76 9.67 -1.83 9.87
N LEU A 77 10.79 -2.51 10.15
CA LEU A 77 11.65 -3.08 9.11
C LEU A 77 10.88 -4.07 8.22
N ASP A 78 11.01 -3.95 6.91
CA ASP A 78 10.52 -4.96 5.97
C ASP A 78 11.59 -6.01 5.60
N GLU A 79 11.22 -7.00 4.78
CA GLU A 79 12.12 -8.09 4.39
C GLU A 79 13.38 -7.59 3.69
N VAL A 80 13.25 -6.59 2.82
CA VAL A 80 14.35 -6.04 2.03
C VAL A 80 15.30 -5.26 2.95
N GLU A 81 14.74 -4.43 3.81
CA GLU A 81 15.52 -3.68 4.81
C GLU A 81 16.23 -4.60 5.79
N LEU A 82 15.58 -5.69 6.23
CA LEU A 82 16.22 -6.72 7.07
C LEU A 82 17.38 -7.40 6.35
N TYR A 83 17.21 -7.73 5.07
CA TYR A 83 18.24 -8.41 4.28
C TYR A 83 19.50 -7.53 4.14
N PHE A 84 19.33 -6.26 3.77
CA PHE A 84 20.46 -5.34 3.57
C PHE A 84 20.97 -4.70 4.85
N GLY A 85 20.16 -4.65 5.91
CA GLY A 85 20.54 -4.09 7.21
C GLY A 85 21.36 -5.04 8.10
N GLU A 86 21.42 -6.34 7.80
CA GLU A 86 22.07 -7.35 8.64
C GLU A 86 23.62 -7.39 8.51
N ASP A 87 24.21 -6.93 7.41
CA ASP A 87 25.58 -7.33 7.04
C ASP A 87 26.70 -6.33 7.36
N ASP A 88 26.37 -5.13 7.81
CA ASP A 88 27.38 -4.07 7.94
C ASP A 88 27.79 -3.81 9.40
N ALA A 89 28.57 -4.73 9.96
CA ALA A 89 29.33 -4.49 11.19
C ALA A 89 30.34 -3.32 11.06
N CYS A 90 30.45 -2.68 9.87
CA CYS A 90 31.34 -1.57 9.57
C CYS A 90 30.65 -0.26 9.15
N SER A 91 29.34 -0.20 8.89
CA SER A 91 28.67 1.08 8.65
C SER A 91 28.02 1.61 9.92
N SER A 92 28.43 2.81 10.29
CA SER A 92 27.79 3.61 11.35
C SER A 92 26.49 4.27 10.90
N VAL A 93 25.95 3.89 9.73
CA VAL A 93 24.79 4.53 9.11
C VAL A 93 23.66 3.51 9.02
N GLU A 94 22.68 3.62 9.91
CA GLU A 94 21.44 2.86 9.82
C GLU A 94 20.67 3.35 8.58
N TYR A 95 20.57 2.52 7.54
CA TYR A 95 19.80 2.85 6.34
C TYR A 95 18.34 2.41 6.55
N TYR A 96 17.43 3.38 6.60
CA TYR A 96 15.99 3.16 6.66
C TYR A 96 15.36 3.77 5.41
N SER A 97 14.43 3.04 4.77
CA SER A 97 13.72 3.57 3.62
C SER A 97 12.87 4.79 4.01
N PRO A 98 12.55 5.67 3.04
CA PRO A 98 11.56 6.73 3.24
C PRO A 98 10.22 6.21 3.81
N ARG A 99 9.81 5.01 3.40
CA ARG A 99 8.60 4.35 3.90
C ARG A 99 8.74 4.04 5.39
N ASN A 100 9.82 3.36 5.79
CA ASN A 100 10.06 3.00 7.18
C ASN A 100 10.07 4.22 8.10
N GLU A 101 10.68 5.33 7.67
CA GLU A 101 10.69 6.57 8.44
C GLU A 101 9.28 7.10 8.74
N VAL A 102 8.43 7.17 7.71
CA VAL A 102 7.06 7.65 7.85
C VAL A 102 6.20 6.65 8.65
N GLU A 103 6.36 5.35 8.43
CA GLU A 103 5.70 4.28 9.21
C GLU A 103 6.07 4.39 10.70
N ALA A 104 7.36 4.53 11.02
CA ALA A 104 7.85 4.63 12.38
C ALA A 104 7.25 5.86 13.10
N LEU A 105 7.27 7.03 12.45
CA LEU A 105 6.68 8.26 13.00
C LEU A 105 5.16 8.15 13.18
N ASN A 106 4.44 7.59 12.21
CA ASN A 106 2.99 7.40 12.31
C ASN A 106 2.60 6.37 13.37
N SER A 107 3.39 5.31 13.55
CA SER A 107 3.14 4.32 14.59
C SER A 107 3.22 4.93 16.00
N ILE A 108 4.22 5.81 16.23
CA ILE A 108 4.34 6.59 17.46
C ILE A 108 3.17 7.57 17.60
N LEU A 109 2.83 8.30 16.54
CA LEU A 109 1.72 9.26 16.55
C LEU A 109 0.39 8.59 16.93
N SER A 110 0.11 7.41 16.37
CA SER A 110 -1.08 6.62 16.69
C SER A 110 -1.14 6.21 18.16
N LEU A 111 -0.02 5.77 18.74
CA LEU A 111 0.06 5.44 20.18
C LEU A 111 -0.21 6.67 21.06
N LEU A 112 0.29 7.84 20.66
CA LEU A 112 0.04 9.10 21.35
C LEU A 112 -1.42 9.52 21.25
N ASP A 113 -2.05 9.39 20.08
CA ASP A 113 -3.46 9.73 19.85
C ASP A 113 -4.40 8.83 20.66
N ILE A 114 -4.12 7.52 20.73
CA ILE A 114 -4.85 6.57 21.58
C ILE A 114 -4.70 6.96 23.06
N SER A 115 -3.48 7.32 23.48
CA SER A 115 -3.20 7.74 24.85
C SER A 115 -3.94 9.01 25.24
N LEU A 116 -3.95 10.02 24.36
CA LEU A 116 -4.64 11.30 24.55
C LEU A 116 -6.17 11.13 24.60
N SER A 117 -6.71 10.32 23.69
CA SER A 117 -8.16 10.06 23.61
C SER A 117 -8.69 9.24 24.80
N SER A 118 -7.86 8.41 25.42
CA SER A 118 -8.24 7.64 26.63
C SER A 118 -8.51 8.51 27.86
N GLY A 119 -8.02 9.75 27.90
CA GLY A 119 -8.24 10.72 28.99
C GLY A 119 -7.67 10.31 30.36
N LEU A 120 -6.97 9.18 30.45
CA LEU A 120 -6.49 8.58 31.71
C LEU A 120 -5.13 9.11 32.18
N CYS A 121 -4.45 9.94 31.38
CA CYS A 121 -3.09 10.36 31.67
C CYS A 121 -3.04 11.77 32.31
N MET A 122 -2.44 11.85 33.50
CA MET A 122 -2.20 13.12 34.22
C MET A 122 -1.17 14.04 33.51
N GLN A 123 -0.48 13.54 32.49
CA GLN A 123 0.58 14.23 31.74
C GLN A 123 0.11 14.65 30.32
N MET A 124 -1.13 15.11 30.16
CA MET A 124 -1.68 15.54 28.86
C MET A 124 -0.78 16.56 28.12
N ASN A 125 -0.21 17.53 28.82
CA ASN A 125 0.66 18.55 28.20
C ASN A 125 1.91 17.93 27.57
N VAL A 126 2.52 16.96 28.27
CA VAL A 126 3.73 16.24 27.83
C VAL A 126 3.44 15.39 26.60
N LEU A 127 2.29 14.70 26.60
CA LEU A 127 1.83 13.92 25.44
C LEU A 127 1.54 14.81 24.23
N GLN A 128 0.93 15.98 24.45
CA GLN A 128 0.66 16.94 23.39
C GLN A 128 1.96 17.51 22.81
N GLU A 129 2.94 17.87 23.64
CA GLU A 129 4.24 18.36 23.17
C GLU A 129 4.98 17.29 22.34
N LEU A 130 4.97 16.03 22.77
CA LEU A 130 5.54 14.91 22.00
C LEU A 130 4.81 14.71 20.67
N ARG A 131 3.48 14.79 20.69
CA ARG A 131 2.64 14.69 19.49
C ARG A 131 2.97 15.77 18.47
N GLU A 132 3.04 17.04 18.91
CA GLU A 132 3.40 18.16 18.03
C GLU A 132 4.83 18.02 17.50
N ALA A 133 5.76 17.52 18.30
CA ALA A 133 7.11 17.24 17.85
C ALA A 133 7.17 16.15 16.76
N ILE A 134 6.43 15.05 16.93
CA ILE A 134 6.31 13.99 15.91
C ILE A 134 5.67 14.53 14.62
N ILE A 135 4.58 15.30 14.72
CA ILE A 135 3.94 15.94 13.56
C ILE A 135 4.93 16.88 12.85
N GLY A 136 5.72 17.64 13.62
CA GLY A 136 6.80 18.46 13.11
C GLY A 136 7.83 17.64 12.32
N MET A 137 8.27 16.49 12.86
CA MET A 137 9.20 15.59 12.17
C MET A 137 8.62 15.02 10.87
N ILE A 138 7.34 14.63 10.86
CA ILE A 138 6.65 14.14 9.66
C ILE A 138 6.56 15.24 8.60
N ARG A 139 6.22 16.47 9.00
CA ARG A 139 6.18 17.63 8.10
C ARG A 139 7.56 17.93 7.53
N ASP A 140 8.59 18.01 8.38
CA ASP A 140 9.98 18.27 7.96
C ASP A 140 10.47 17.18 6.98
N PHE A 141 10.07 15.92 7.19
CA PHE A 141 10.34 14.83 6.26
C PHE A 141 9.63 15.05 4.92
N GLY A 142 8.36 15.42 4.93
CA GLY A 142 7.59 15.72 3.72
C GLY A 142 8.16 16.88 2.91
N GLU A 143 8.53 17.98 3.57
CA GLU A 143 9.12 19.16 2.92
C GLU A 143 10.45 18.84 2.23
N LYS A 144 11.35 18.11 2.92
CA LYS A 144 12.66 17.69 2.40
C LYS A 144 12.57 16.75 1.21
N ASN A 145 11.51 15.96 1.14
CA ASN A 145 11.31 14.92 0.12
C ASN A 145 10.12 15.23 -0.80
N SER A 146 9.74 16.50 -0.90
CA SER A 146 8.65 16.94 -1.76
C SER A 146 9.00 16.71 -3.24
N VAL A 147 8.06 16.14 -3.99
CA VAL A 147 8.24 15.89 -5.42
C VAL A 147 7.62 17.06 -6.18
N LYS A 148 8.41 17.71 -7.03
CA LYS A 148 7.94 18.84 -7.83
C LYS A 148 6.78 18.40 -8.72
N THR A 149 5.63 19.05 -8.57
CA THR A 149 4.44 18.80 -9.39
C THR A 149 4.36 19.87 -10.49
N THR A 150 4.39 19.45 -11.76
CA THR A 150 4.12 20.33 -12.91
C THR A 150 2.82 19.86 -13.58
N ILE A 151 1.79 20.71 -13.56
CA ILE A 151 0.50 20.41 -14.21
C ILE A 151 0.57 20.81 -15.69
N LEU A 152 0.13 19.93 -16.58
CA LEU A 152 0.10 20.18 -18.02
C LEU A 152 -1.29 20.70 -18.45
N GLU A 153 -1.43 22.02 -18.54
CA GLU A 153 -2.69 22.71 -18.86
C GLU A 153 -3.25 22.41 -20.26
N ASN A 154 -2.43 21.89 -21.18
CA ASN A 154 -2.84 21.61 -22.56
C ASN A 154 -3.69 20.34 -22.72
N HIS A 155 -3.86 19.54 -21.66
CA HIS A 155 -4.66 18.32 -21.68
C HIS A 155 -6.03 18.55 -21.04
N SER A 156 -7.11 18.18 -21.75
CA SER A 156 -8.46 18.20 -21.17
C SER A 156 -8.63 17.06 -20.17
N CYS A 157 -9.19 17.38 -19.00
CA CYS A 157 -9.63 16.43 -17.96
C CYS A 157 -11.16 16.34 -17.90
N ASP A 158 -11.89 16.62 -18.99
CA ASP A 158 -13.36 16.71 -18.97
C ASP A 158 -14.02 15.39 -18.54
N LYS A 159 -13.44 14.24 -18.94
CA LYS A 159 -13.95 12.92 -18.57
C LYS A 159 -13.70 12.62 -17.09
N GLU A 160 -12.53 12.98 -16.59
CA GLU A 160 -12.13 12.83 -15.19
C GLU A 160 -12.95 13.74 -14.27
N GLU A 161 -13.28 14.97 -14.69
CA GLU A 161 -14.18 15.86 -13.96
C GLU A 161 -15.60 15.26 -13.90
N CYS A 162 -16.08 14.67 -15.00
CA CYS A 162 -17.33 13.93 -15.02
C CYS A 162 -17.30 12.71 -14.06
N LEU A 163 -16.15 12.04 -13.92
CA LEU A 163 -15.97 10.95 -12.96
C LEU A 163 -16.00 11.45 -11.51
N LEU A 164 -15.36 12.59 -11.21
CA LEU A 164 -15.41 13.21 -9.89
C LEU A 164 -16.86 13.57 -9.51
N GLN A 165 -17.60 14.21 -10.43
CA GLN A 165 -19.01 14.54 -10.23
C GLN A 165 -19.88 13.29 -10.06
N TRP A 166 -19.65 12.24 -10.85
CA TRP A 166 -20.32 10.94 -10.67
C TRP A 166 -20.01 10.35 -9.30
N GLY A 167 -18.76 10.43 -8.84
CA GLY A 167 -18.34 9.95 -7.54
C GLY A 167 -19.06 10.66 -6.41
N GLU A 168 -19.06 12.00 -6.42
CA GLU A 168 -19.76 12.83 -5.43
C GLU A 168 -21.25 12.49 -5.36
N ASN A 169 -21.90 12.31 -6.52
CA ASN A 169 -23.30 11.91 -6.61
C ASN A 169 -23.58 10.49 -6.05
N ASN A 170 -22.55 9.64 -5.99
CA ASN A 170 -22.63 8.28 -5.41
C ASN A 170 -22.03 8.20 -4.00
N GLY A 171 -21.75 9.34 -3.37
CA GLY A 171 -21.30 9.42 -1.98
C GLY A 171 -19.78 9.34 -1.77
N ILE A 172 -18.98 9.35 -2.84
CA ILE A 172 -17.52 9.52 -2.71
C ILE A 172 -17.25 10.94 -2.22
N ARG A 173 -16.40 11.06 -1.20
CA ARG A 173 -15.88 12.35 -0.73
C ARG A 173 -14.41 12.43 -1.09
N THR A 174 -14.02 13.47 -1.81
CA THR A 174 -12.63 13.66 -2.23
C THR A 174 -12.20 15.10 -1.98
N ARG A 175 -11.01 15.25 -1.39
CA ARG A 175 -10.28 16.52 -1.29
C ARG A 175 -9.22 16.65 -2.38
N LEU A 176 -9.25 15.73 -3.36
CA LEU A 176 -8.33 15.68 -4.48
C LEU A 176 -9.03 16.00 -5.80
N GLN A 177 -8.28 16.55 -6.74
CA GLN A 177 -8.67 16.75 -8.14
C GLN A 177 -7.79 15.88 -9.04
N ILE A 178 -8.34 15.38 -10.15
CA ILE A 178 -7.54 14.66 -11.16
C ILE A 178 -6.97 15.67 -12.15
N ALA A 179 -5.68 15.56 -12.44
CA ALA A 179 -4.97 16.43 -13.37
C ALA A 179 -3.95 15.64 -14.20
N TYR A 180 -3.50 16.22 -15.32
CA TYR A 180 -2.34 15.72 -16.05
C TYR A 180 -1.05 16.28 -15.44
N VAL A 181 -0.22 15.41 -14.89
CA VAL A 181 1.08 15.74 -14.30
C VAL A 181 2.20 15.31 -15.24
N GLU A 182 3.15 16.21 -15.46
CA GLU A 182 4.33 15.97 -16.29
C GLU A 182 5.08 14.71 -15.85
N GLY A 183 5.37 13.80 -16.79
CA GLY A 183 6.07 12.54 -16.54
C GLY A 183 5.24 11.42 -15.91
N ALA A 184 4.13 11.72 -15.25
CA ALA A 184 3.26 10.72 -14.60
C ALA A 184 1.96 10.42 -15.38
N GLY A 185 1.60 11.27 -16.35
CA GLY A 185 0.31 11.15 -17.03
C GLY A 185 -0.80 11.70 -16.13
N ARG A 186 -1.86 10.93 -15.88
CA ARG A 186 -2.94 11.38 -14.99
C ARG A 186 -2.57 11.07 -13.55
N GLY A 187 -2.83 12.01 -12.65
CA GLY A 187 -2.59 11.88 -11.22
C GLY A 187 -3.62 12.68 -10.44
N THR A 188 -3.58 12.57 -9.11
CA THR A 188 -4.43 13.39 -8.23
C THR A 188 -3.62 14.45 -7.51
N ILE A 189 -4.13 15.68 -7.47
CA ILE A 189 -3.54 16.81 -6.73
C ILE A 189 -4.45 17.22 -5.57
N ALA A 190 -3.88 17.72 -4.49
CA ALA A 190 -4.67 18.22 -3.37
C ALA A 190 -5.35 19.55 -3.71
N ARG A 191 -6.65 19.67 -3.40
CA ARG A 191 -7.45 20.91 -3.59
C ARG A 191 -7.23 21.93 -2.48
N GLU A 192 -6.64 21.50 -1.38
CA GLU A 192 -6.38 22.29 -0.17
C GLU A 192 -5.19 21.68 0.57
N ASN A 193 -4.65 22.38 1.57
CA ASN A 193 -3.62 21.81 2.43
C ASN A 193 -4.21 20.71 3.31
N LEU A 194 -3.62 19.52 3.27
CA LEU A 194 -4.03 18.35 4.03
C LEU A 194 -2.94 17.97 5.03
N ASN A 195 -3.35 17.68 6.27
CA ASN A 195 -2.45 17.31 7.36
C ASN A 195 -2.38 15.79 7.55
N VAL A 196 -1.46 15.34 8.40
CA VAL A 196 -1.39 13.95 8.84
C VAL A 196 -2.73 13.53 9.48
N GLY A 197 -3.25 12.37 9.08
CA GLY A 197 -4.53 11.83 9.53
C GLY A 197 -5.75 12.35 8.76
N ASP A 198 -5.63 13.40 7.95
CA ASP A 198 -6.73 13.84 7.08
C ASP A 198 -7.08 12.76 6.05
N ILE A 199 -8.38 12.62 5.76
CA ILE A 199 -8.88 11.72 4.74
C ILE A 199 -8.82 12.45 3.40
N ALA A 200 -7.92 12.03 2.51
CA ALA A 200 -7.81 12.58 1.16
C ALA A 200 -9.00 12.13 0.29
N VAL A 201 -9.38 10.85 0.39
CA VAL A 201 -10.53 10.26 -0.32
C VAL A 201 -11.25 9.24 0.56
N GLU A 202 -12.57 9.30 0.59
CA GLU A 202 -13.47 8.33 1.23
C GLU A 202 -14.37 7.71 0.15
N ILE A 203 -14.27 6.38 -0.03
CA ILE A 203 -14.96 5.62 -1.09
C ILE A 203 -15.99 4.68 -0.46
N PRO A 204 -17.31 4.88 -0.67
CA PRO A 204 -18.33 3.93 -0.24
C PRO A 204 -18.16 2.58 -0.94
N VAL A 205 -18.36 1.48 -0.21
CA VAL A 205 -18.25 0.11 -0.77
C VAL A 205 -19.14 -0.11 -2.00
N SER A 206 -20.29 0.56 -2.07
CA SER A 206 -21.22 0.47 -3.22
C SER A 206 -20.63 1.01 -4.54
N THR A 207 -19.53 1.75 -4.49
CA THR A 207 -18.82 2.29 -5.67
C THR A 207 -17.55 1.51 -6.03
N VAL A 208 -17.17 0.53 -5.21
CA VAL A 208 -16.04 -0.35 -5.45
C VAL A 208 -16.43 -1.43 -6.46
N ILE A 209 -15.58 -1.69 -7.44
CA ILE A 209 -15.75 -2.78 -8.40
C ILE A 209 -15.03 -4.00 -7.83
N SER A 210 -15.80 -5.01 -7.43
CA SER A 210 -15.32 -6.25 -6.79
C SER A 210 -16.08 -7.48 -7.29
N GLU A 211 -15.68 -8.67 -6.83
CA GLU A 211 -16.24 -9.95 -7.29
C GLU A 211 -17.76 -10.08 -7.15
N GLU A 212 -18.39 -9.29 -6.28
CA GLU A 212 -19.85 -9.28 -6.09
C GLU A 212 -20.59 -8.90 -7.38
N LEU A 213 -20.04 -7.99 -8.18
CA LEU A 213 -20.64 -7.56 -9.44
C LEU A 213 -20.73 -8.70 -10.46
N ILE A 214 -19.80 -9.66 -10.42
CA ILE A 214 -19.89 -10.84 -11.27
C ILE A 214 -21.02 -11.73 -10.79
N ARG A 215 -21.18 -11.94 -9.48
CA ARG A 215 -22.22 -12.83 -8.91
C ARG A 215 -23.63 -12.38 -9.33
N GLU A 216 -23.82 -11.08 -9.50
CA GLU A 216 -25.06 -10.49 -10.02
C GLU A 216 -25.19 -10.55 -11.55
N SER A 217 -24.10 -10.83 -12.26
CA SER A 217 -24.05 -10.86 -13.72
C SER A 217 -24.53 -12.18 -14.30
N ASN A 218 -24.99 -12.14 -15.55
CA ASN A 218 -25.32 -13.35 -16.29
C ASN A 218 -24.10 -14.21 -16.68
N MET A 219 -22.87 -13.80 -16.36
CA MET A 219 -21.66 -14.55 -16.67
C MET A 219 -21.33 -15.58 -15.58
N PHE A 220 -21.76 -15.35 -14.34
CA PHE A 220 -21.33 -16.12 -13.17
C PHE A 220 -21.63 -17.61 -13.31
N HIS A 221 -22.86 -17.96 -13.69
CA HIS A 221 -23.28 -19.36 -13.82
C HIS A 221 -22.50 -20.17 -14.87
N ILE A 222 -21.81 -19.50 -15.80
CA ILE A 222 -20.94 -20.16 -16.78
C ILE A 222 -19.55 -20.28 -16.19
N LEU A 223 -19.01 -19.17 -15.68
CA LEU A 223 -17.64 -19.10 -15.20
C LEU A 223 -17.42 -19.94 -13.94
N GLU A 224 -18.38 -20.02 -13.01
CA GLU A 224 -18.25 -20.82 -11.79
C GLU A 224 -18.08 -22.31 -12.04
N ASN A 225 -18.49 -22.79 -13.21
CA ASN A 225 -18.37 -24.19 -13.62
C ASN A 225 -17.02 -24.51 -14.30
N ILE A 226 -16.17 -23.50 -14.54
CA ILE A 226 -14.84 -23.69 -15.12
C ILE A 226 -13.88 -24.05 -14.00
N ASP A 227 -13.29 -25.25 -14.08
CA ASP A 227 -12.34 -25.72 -13.08
C ASP A 227 -11.10 -24.81 -13.02
N GLY A 228 -10.75 -24.38 -11.81
CA GLY A 228 -9.56 -23.57 -11.55
C GLY A 228 -9.62 -22.10 -11.96
N ILE A 229 -10.75 -21.57 -12.44
CA ILE A 229 -10.85 -20.13 -12.74
C ILE A 229 -10.89 -19.30 -11.45
N SER A 230 -10.09 -18.23 -11.39
CA SER A 230 -10.04 -17.33 -10.24
C SER A 230 -11.14 -16.25 -10.29
N SER A 231 -11.55 -15.71 -9.13
CA SER A 231 -12.45 -14.54 -9.08
C SER A 231 -11.87 -13.35 -9.84
N GLU A 232 -10.55 -13.16 -9.81
CA GLU A 232 -9.82 -12.14 -10.56
C GLU A 232 -9.99 -12.32 -12.07
N THR A 233 -9.81 -13.54 -12.58
CA THR A 233 -10.03 -13.84 -14.00
C THR A 233 -11.48 -13.58 -14.39
N MET A 234 -12.45 -13.97 -13.55
CA MET A 234 -13.86 -13.66 -13.81
C MET A 234 -14.10 -12.13 -13.88
N LEU A 235 -13.44 -11.35 -13.02
CA LEU A 235 -13.61 -9.89 -12.95
C LEU A 235 -13.03 -9.19 -14.17
N LEU A 236 -11.91 -9.72 -14.66
CA LEU A 236 -11.28 -9.31 -15.89
C LEU A 236 -12.23 -9.53 -17.08
N LEU A 237 -12.77 -10.75 -17.22
CA LEU A 237 -13.74 -11.09 -18.27
C LEU A 237 -14.98 -10.20 -18.20
N TRP A 238 -15.52 -9.97 -16.99
CA TRP A 238 -16.63 -9.04 -16.78
C TRP A 238 -16.28 -7.63 -17.24
N SER A 239 -15.08 -7.14 -16.94
CA SER A 239 -14.62 -5.80 -17.31
C SER A 239 -14.51 -5.59 -18.82
N MET A 240 -14.11 -6.64 -19.57
CA MET A 240 -14.06 -6.61 -21.03
C MET A 240 -15.45 -6.30 -21.61
N LYS A 241 -16.49 -6.97 -21.11
CA LYS A 241 -17.88 -6.73 -21.54
C LYS A 241 -18.41 -5.40 -21.03
N GLU A 242 -18.18 -5.10 -19.75
CA GLU A 242 -18.81 -3.96 -19.09
C GLU A 242 -18.32 -2.62 -19.65
N ARG A 243 -17.06 -2.55 -20.13
CA ARG A 243 -16.53 -1.36 -20.83
C ARG A 243 -17.39 -0.94 -22.03
N HIS A 244 -18.02 -1.90 -22.72
CA HIS A 244 -18.88 -1.64 -23.88
C HIS A 244 -20.37 -1.50 -23.52
N ASN A 245 -20.74 -1.71 -22.25
CA ASN A 245 -22.11 -1.63 -21.78
C ASN A 245 -22.54 -0.16 -21.57
N CYS A 246 -23.37 0.36 -22.49
CA CYS A 246 -23.82 1.75 -22.45
C CYS A 246 -24.73 2.09 -21.26
N ASN A 247 -25.26 1.08 -20.57
CA ASN A 247 -26.09 1.19 -19.37
C ASN A 247 -25.34 0.85 -18.08
N SER A 248 -24.02 0.60 -18.16
CA SER A 248 -23.21 0.30 -16.98
C SER A 248 -23.25 1.44 -15.97
N LYS A 249 -23.40 1.09 -14.69
CA LYS A 249 -23.19 2.02 -13.57
C LYS A 249 -21.79 2.66 -13.62
N PHE A 250 -20.80 1.91 -14.10
CA PHE A 250 -19.39 2.28 -14.13
C PHE A 250 -18.93 2.80 -15.50
N LYS A 251 -19.86 3.07 -16.42
CA LYS A 251 -19.53 3.60 -17.75
C LYS A 251 -18.63 4.84 -17.70
N ILE A 252 -18.91 5.76 -16.77
CA ILE A 252 -18.11 6.98 -16.62
C ILE A 252 -16.67 6.64 -16.23
N TYR A 253 -16.46 5.68 -15.34
CA TYR A 253 -15.13 5.19 -14.98
C TYR A 253 -14.43 4.52 -16.16
N PHE A 254 -15.11 3.60 -16.87
CA PHE A 254 -14.51 2.94 -18.04
C PHE A 254 -14.13 3.91 -19.16
N ASN A 255 -14.87 5.01 -19.32
CA ASN A 255 -14.57 6.06 -20.30
C ASN A 255 -13.31 6.88 -19.97
N THR A 256 -12.90 6.94 -18.69
CA THR A 256 -11.66 7.60 -18.27
C THR A 256 -10.45 6.69 -18.37
N LEU A 257 -10.60 5.37 -18.51
CA LEU A 257 -9.45 4.47 -18.65
C LEU A 257 -8.72 4.70 -19.97
N PRO A 258 -7.39 4.44 -20.02
CA PRO A 258 -6.64 4.58 -21.26
C PRO A 258 -7.10 3.56 -22.32
N GLU A 259 -6.97 3.93 -23.59
CA GLU A 259 -7.22 2.99 -24.69
C GLU A 259 -6.16 1.91 -24.76
N GLU A 260 -4.91 2.27 -24.48
CA GLU A 260 -3.74 1.39 -24.45
C GLU A 260 -2.91 1.69 -23.20
N PHE A 261 -2.34 0.65 -22.58
CA PHE A 261 -1.42 0.80 -21.46
C PHE A 261 0.03 0.76 -21.95
N ASN A 262 0.91 1.39 -21.18
CA ASN A 262 2.35 1.40 -21.46
C ASN A 262 3.11 0.43 -20.56
N THR A 263 2.52 -0.72 -20.22
CA THR A 263 3.21 -1.73 -19.40
C THR A 263 4.21 -2.53 -20.22
N GLY A 264 5.11 -3.25 -19.55
CA GLY A 264 6.01 -4.20 -20.19
C GLY A 264 5.29 -5.22 -21.08
N LEU A 265 4.04 -5.57 -20.75
CA LEU A 265 3.23 -6.51 -21.54
C LEU A 265 2.84 -5.95 -22.92
N SER A 266 2.78 -4.63 -23.06
CA SER A 266 2.42 -3.92 -24.30
C SER A 266 3.60 -3.16 -24.93
N PHE A 267 4.84 -3.43 -24.48
CA PHE A 267 6.04 -2.83 -25.08
C PHE A 267 6.18 -3.11 -26.58
N GLY A 268 6.38 -2.02 -27.33
CA GLY A 268 6.73 -2.07 -28.73
C GLY A 268 8.17 -2.54 -28.97
N ILE A 269 8.50 -2.78 -30.24
CA ILE A 269 9.80 -3.35 -30.67
C ILE A 269 10.99 -2.55 -30.12
N GLN A 270 10.91 -1.21 -30.11
CA GLN A 270 12.01 -0.38 -29.64
C GLN A 270 12.30 -0.57 -28.14
N ALA A 271 11.24 -0.67 -27.31
CA ALA A 271 11.40 -0.91 -25.88
C ALA A 271 11.94 -2.33 -25.61
N ILE A 272 11.47 -3.33 -26.36
CA ILE A 272 12.00 -4.70 -26.29
C ILE A 272 13.49 -4.75 -26.66
N MET A 273 13.90 -4.05 -27.72
CA MET A 273 15.32 -3.97 -28.12
C MET A 273 16.18 -3.27 -27.06
N ALA A 274 15.64 -2.28 -26.34
CA ALA A 274 16.35 -1.60 -25.26
C ALA A 274 16.57 -2.51 -24.03
N LEU A 275 15.76 -3.56 -23.88
CA LEU A 275 15.89 -4.56 -22.81
C LEU A 275 16.77 -5.77 -23.22
N ASP A 276 17.39 -5.75 -24.40
CA ASP A 276 18.24 -6.86 -24.84
C ASP A 276 19.38 -7.13 -23.85
N GLY A 277 19.50 -8.39 -23.44
CA GLY A 277 20.45 -8.84 -22.42
C GLY A 277 20.03 -8.58 -20.97
N ALA A 278 18.91 -7.89 -20.70
CA ALA A 278 18.36 -7.75 -19.36
C ALA A 278 17.47 -8.94 -18.98
N THR A 279 17.56 -9.39 -17.73
CA THR A 279 16.68 -10.46 -17.19
C THR A 279 15.20 -10.10 -17.27
N LEU A 280 14.89 -8.81 -17.19
CA LEU A 280 13.53 -8.28 -17.33
C LEU A 280 12.87 -8.65 -18.66
N LEU A 281 13.64 -8.75 -19.75
CA LEU A 281 13.07 -9.14 -21.04
C LEU A 281 12.50 -10.56 -20.99
N ASP A 282 13.22 -11.49 -20.36
CA ASP A 282 12.76 -12.86 -20.20
C ASP A 282 11.51 -12.94 -19.31
N GLU A 283 11.45 -12.13 -18.25
CA GLU A 283 10.29 -12.02 -17.36
C GLU A 283 9.04 -11.52 -18.11
N ILE A 284 9.16 -10.47 -18.92
CA ILE A 284 8.08 -9.94 -19.75
C ILE A 284 7.60 -10.99 -20.76
N VAL A 285 8.53 -11.66 -21.45
CA VAL A 285 8.19 -12.70 -22.42
C VAL A 285 7.44 -13.86 -21.77
N GLN A 286 7.89 -14.32 -20.61
CA GLN A 286 7.22 -15.38 -19.84
C GLN A 286 5.82 -14.94 -19.39
N ALA A 287 5.67 -13.72 -18.88
CA ALA A 287 4.37 -13.18 -18.50
C ALA A 287 3.39 -13.14 -19.69
N LYS A 288 3.83 -12.67 -20.86
CA LYS A 288 2.99 -12.65 -22.07
C LYS A 288 2.62 -14.06 -22.55
N GLN A 289 3.55 -15.02 -22.52
CA GLN A 289 3.27 -16.42 -22.88
C GLN A 289 2.26 -17.05 -21.92
N HIS A 290 2.35 -16.75 -20.63
CA HIS A 290 1.40 -17.20 -19.64
C HIS A 290 -0.01 -16.67 -19.93
N LEU A 291 -0.14 -15.38 -20.25
CA LEU A 291 -1.41 -14.78 -20.64
C LEU A 291 -1.97 -15.38 -21.94
N GLN A 292 -1.12 -15.62 -22.95
CA GLN A 292 -1.55 -16.26 -24.19
C GLN A 292 -2.10 -17.66 -23.93
N THR A 293 -1.44 -18.44 -23.06
CA THR A 293 -1.90 -19.78 -22.67
C THR A 293 -3.26 -19.74 -21.97
N GLN A 294 -3.48 -18.75 -21.09
CA GLN A 294 -4.79 -18.54 -20.47
C GLN A 294 -5.87 -18.13 -21.48
N TYR A 295 -5.54 -17.26 -22.43
CA TYR A 295 -6.46 -16.85 -23.47
C TYR A 295 -6.90 -18.04 -24.35
N ASP A 296 -5.93 -18.81 -24.84
CA ASP A 296 -6.16 -19.94 -25.74
C ASP A 296 -6.96 -21.07 -25.07
N SER A 297 -6.88 -21.20 -23.73
CA SER A 297 -7.63 -22.21 -22.98
C SER A 297 -9.09 -21.83 -22.70
N LEU A 298 -9.38 -20.53 -22.54
CA LEU A 298 -10.70 -20.04 -22.14
C LEU A 298 -11.58 -19.64 -23.34
N PHE A 299 -11.09 -18.76 -24.20
CA PHE A 299 -11.94 -18.02 -25.14
C PHE A 299 -12.51 -18.84 -26.28
N PRO A 300 -11.79 -19.82 -26.88
CA PRO A 300 -12.39 -20.65 -27.93
C PRO A 300 -13.65 -21.38 -27.46
N THR A 301 -13.63 -21.94 -26.24
CA THR A 301 -14.79 -22.67 -25.66
C THR A 301 -15.90 -21.69 -25.28
N LEU A 302 -15.59 -20.65 -24.51
CA LEU A 302 -16.57 -19.65 -24.07
C LEU A 302 -17.32 -19.00 -25.25
N CYS A 303 -16.58 -18.60 -26.30
CA CYS A 303 -17.17 -17.93 -27.44
C CYS A 303 -17.98 -18.87 -28.35
N ASN A 304 -17.70 -20.18 -28.33
CA ASN A 304 -18.44 -21.17 -29.12
C ASN A 304 -19.72 -21.61 -28.42
N ASP A 305 -19.63 -21.89 -27.12
CA ASP A 305 -20.71 -22.49 -26.35
C ASP A 305 -21.71 -21.42 -25.88
N HIS A 306 -21.25 -20.19 -25.69
CA HIS A 306 -22.03 -19.07 -25.13
C HIS A 306 -21.85 -17.74 -25.89
N PRO A 307 -22.07 -17.70 -27.23
CA PRO A 307 -21.79 -16.52 -28.06
C PRO A 307 -22.63 -15.27 -27.74
N ASP A 308 -23.78 -15.45 -27.08
CA ASP A 308 -24.66 -14.37 -26.62
C ASP A 308 -24.09 -13.62 -25.39
N ILE A 309 -23.29 -14.31 -24.58
CA ILE A 309 -22.66 -13.76 -23.38
C ILE A 309 -21.20 -13.39 -23.65
N PHE A 310 -20.52 -14.18 -24.50
CA PHE A 310 -19.12 -14.04 -24.88
C PHE A 310 -18.95 -13.83 -26.40
N PRO A 311 -19.41 -12.70 -26.97
CA PRO A 311 -19.24 -12.40 -28.39
C PRO A 311 -17.76 -12.23 -28.76
N ARG A 312 -17.32 -12.88 -29.85
CA ARG A 312 -15.91 -12.92 -30.28
C ARG A 312 -15.31 -11.54 -30.55
N GLU A 313 -16.14 -10.57 -30.90
CA GLU A 313 -15.72 -9.19 -31.19
C GLU A 313 -15.29 -8.43 -29.93
N VAL A 314 -15.79 -8.83 -28.76
CA VAL A 314 -15.44 -8.25 -27.46
C VAL A 314 -14.32 -9.01 -26.79
N TYR A 315 -14.26 -10.32 -27.00
CA TYR A 315 -13.31 -11.22 -26.34
C TYR A 315 -12.14 -11.61 -27.25
N THR A 316 -11.47 -10.59 -27.81
CA THR A 316 -10.23 -10.75 -28.58
C THR A 316 -9.00 -10.76 -27.67
N TRP A 317 -7.85 -11.16 -28.23
CA TRP A 317 -6.56 -11.12 -27.51
C TRP A 317 -6.23 -9.70 -27.04
N GLU A 318 -6.45 -8.69 -27.87
CA GLU A 318 -6.14 -7.30 -27.52
C GLU A 318 -7.00 -6.81 -26.36
N GLN A 319 -8.30 -7.13 -26.35
CA GLN A 319 -9.20 -6.76 -25.26
C GLN A 319 -8.89 -7.52 -23.96
N PHE A 320 -8.47 -8.79 -24.08
CA PHE A 320 -8.04 -9.57 -22.93
C PHE A 320 -6.78 -8.99 -22.31
N LEU A 321 -5.77 -8.70 -23.13
CA LEU A 321 -4.52 -8.07 -22.68
C LEU A 321 -4.79 -6.70 -22.03
N TRP A 322 -5.63 -5.86 -22.65
CA TRP A 322 -6.05 -4.59 -22.06
C TRP A 322 -6.68 -4.76 -20.68
N ALA A 323 -7.56 -5.75 -20.51
CA ALA A 323 -8.19 -6.02 -19.23
C ALA A 323 -7.18 -6.59 -18.20
N CYS A 324 -6.22 -7.43 -18.60
CA CYS A 324 -5.11 -7.83 -17.74
C CYS A 324 -4.33 -6.60 -17.24
N GLU A 325 -3.91 -5.72 -18.14
CA GLU A 325 -3.14 -4.53 -17.81
C GLU A 325 -3.91 -3.57 -16.90
N LEU A 326 -5.22 -3.39 -17.13
CA LEU A 326 -6.09 -2.63 -16.22
C LEU A 326 -6.05 -3.19 -14.80
N TRP A 327 -6.29 -4.48 -14.63
CA TRP A 327 -6.36 -5.07 -13.30
C TRP A 327 -4.98 -5.13 -12.63
N TYR A 328 -3.90 -5.39 -13.37
CA TYR A 328 -2.55 -5.38 -12.80
C TYR A 328 -2.10 -3.98 -12.36
N SER A 329 -2.44 -2.94 -13.12
CA SER A 329 -1.96 -1.58 -12.85
C SER A 329 -2.89 -0.75 -11.94
N ASN A 330 -4.19 -1.04 -11.87
CA ASN A 330 -5.16 -0.21 -11.15
C ASN A 330 -5.91 -0.92 -10.01
N SER A 331 -5.75 -2.24 -9.83
CA SER A 331 -6.43 -2.93 -8.74
C SER A 331 -5.75 -2.73 -7.39
N MET A 332 -6.53 -2.85 -6.33
CA MET A 332 -6.09 -2.77 -4.94
C MET A 332 -6.66 -3.97 -4.17
N GLN A 333 -5.86 -4.52 -3.26
CA GLN A 333 -6.31 -5.53 -2.32
C GLN A 333 -7.12 -4.88 -1.20
N VAL A 334 -8.35 -5.33 -1.00
CA VAL A 334 -9.27 -4.76 -0.02
C VAL A 334 -9.77 -5.82 0.95
N MET A 335 -9.54 -5.61 2.24
CA MET A 335 -10.07 -6.41 3.33
C MET A 335 -11.46 -5.91 3.71
N PHE A 336 -12.45 -6.78 3.56
CA PHE A 336 -13.85 -6.51 3.88
C PHE A 336 -14.21 -6.93 5.30
N PRO A 337 -15.37 -6.49 5.84
CA PRO A 337 -15.80 -6.82 7.21
C PRO A 337 -16.01 -8.32 7.47
N ASP A 338 -16.18 -9.12 6.42
CA ASP A 338 -16.25 -10.58 6.50
C ASP A 338 -14.88 -11.27 6.63
N GLY A 339 -13.80 -10.47 6.74
CA GLY A 339 -12.43 -10.95 6.87
C GLY A 339 -11.82 -11.42 5.55
N LYS A 340 -12.53 -11.32 4.43
CA LYS A 340 -12.02 -11.73 3.11
C LYS A 340 -11.27 -10.60 2.44
N LEU A 341 -10.10 -10.93 1.91
CA LEU A 341 -9.33 -10.07 1.02
C LEU A 341 -9.87 -10.24 -0.40
N ARG A 342 -10.11 -9.13 -1.11
CA ARG A 342 -10.61 -9.13 -2.49
C ARG A 342 -9.83 -8.14 -3.33
N THR A 343 -9.48 -8.54 -4.55
CA THR A 343 -8.93 -7.67 -5.59
C THR A 343 -10.03 -6.77 -6.14
N CYS A 344 -9.85 -5.45 -6.10
CA CYS A 344 -10.88 -4.47 -6.45
C CYS A 344 -10.35 -3.35 -7.35
N LEU A 345 -11.17 -2.85 -8.28
CA LEU A 345 -10.94 -1.53 -8.88
C LEU A 345 -11.69 -0.47 -8.07
N ILE A 346 -11.02 0.65 -7.78
CA ILE A 346 -11.55 1.70 -6.92
C ILE A 346 -11.59 3.00 -7.73
N PRO A 347 -12.76 3.38 -8.30
CA PRO A 347 -12.91 4.63 -9.04
C PRO A 347 -12.39 5.83 -8.25
N ILE A 348 -11.79 6.80 -8.94
CA ILE A 348 -11.10 7.98 -8.37
C ILE A 348 -9.79 7.62 -7.64
N ALA A 349 -9.80 6.68 -6.69
CA ALA A 349 -8.58 6.28 -5.97
C ALA A 349 -7.54 5.62 -6.88
N GLY A 350 -7.96 4.95 -7.97
CA GLY A 350 -7.06 4.40 -8.99
C GLY A 350 -6.25 5.43 -9.78
N PHE A 351 -6.49 6.74 -9.59
CA PHE A 351 -5.69 7.83 -10.15
C PHE A 351 -4.59 8.34 -9.20
N LEU A 352 -4.51 7.83 -7.97
CA LEU A 352 -3.37 8.12 -7.10
C LEU A 352 -2.13 7.43 -7.67
N ASN A 353 -1.11 8.21 -8.02
CA ASN A 353 0.16 7.68 -8.51
C ASN A 353 1.05 7.19 -7.38
N HIS A 354 2.05 6.38 -7.74
CA HIS A 354 3.08 5.93 -6.81
C HIS A 354 4.22 6.94 -6.63
N SER A 355 4.83 6.92 -5.45
CA SER A 355 6.10 7.57 -5.16
C SER A 355 6.85 6.78 -4.08
N ILE A 356 8.18 6.87 -4.07
CA ILE A 356 9.02 6.41 -2.96
C ILE A 356 8.81 7.27 -1.70
N TYR A 357 8.19 8.45 -1.83
CA TYR A 357 7.77 9.34 -0.76
C TYR A 357 6.24 9.48 -0.73
N PRO A 358 5.49 8.38 -0.49
CA PRO A 358 4.04 8.40 -0.59
C PRO A 358 3.40 9.28 0.51
N HIS A 359 2.23 9.82 0.20
CA HIS A 359 1.39 10.53 1.16
C HIS A 359 0.47 9.58 1.92
N ILE A 360 0.03 8.50 1.28
CA ILE A 360 -0.87 7.49 1.83
C ILE A 360 -0.15 6.14 1.85
N LEU A 361 0.06 5.59 3.05
CA LEU A 361 0.67 4.26 3.25
C LEU A 361 -0.35 3.18 3.57
N HIS A 362 -1.34 3.52 4.39
CA HIS A 362 -2.35 2.59 4.88
C HIS A 362 -3.69 2.81 4.17
N TYR A 363 -4.14 1.78 3.49
CA TYR A 363 -5.43 1.73 2.80
C TYR A 363 -5.83 0.25 2.62
N GLY A 364 -6.93 -0.01 1.91
CA GLY A 364 -7.31 -1.38 1.57
C GLY A 364 -8.01 -2.13 2.71
N LYS A 365 -8.60 -1.44 3.67
CA LYS A 365 -9.50 -2.04 4.66
C LYS A 365 -10.79 -1.24 4.77
N VAL A 366 -11.93 -1.91 4.63
CA VAL A 366 -13.24 -1.29 4.80
C VAL A 366 -13.44 -0.96 6.28
N ASP A 367 -13.76 0.29 6.57
CA ASP A 367 -14.23 0.71 7.88
C ASP A 367 -15.67 0.22 8.08
N PRO A 368 -15.94 -0.70 9.02
CA PRO A 368 -17.27 -1.27 9.22
C PRO A 368 -18.28 -0.25 9.76
N ALA A 369 -17.82 0.83 10.42
CA ALA A 369 -18.72 1.84 10.98
C ALA A 369 -19.30 2.74 9.88
N THR A 370 -18.51 3.03 8.85
CA THR A 370 -18.92 3.89 7.72
C THR A 370 -19.22 3.13 6.44
N ASN A 371 -18.90 1.83 6.39
CA ASN A 371 -18.97 0.98 5.20
C ASN A 371 -18.25 1.60 3.99
N SER A 372 -17.04 2.12 4.23
CA SER A 372 -16.24 2.85 3.24
C SER A 372 -14.75 2.52 3.35
N LEU A 373 -14.02 2.76 2.26
CA LEU A 373 -12.56 2.76 2.22
C LEU A 373 -12.06 4.19 2.41
N LYS A 374 -11.07 4.36 3.29
CA LYS A 374 -10.48 5.66 3.61
C LYS A 374 -9.01 5.67 3.22
N PHE A 375 -8.62 6.73 2.51
CA PHE A 375 -7.25 7.00 2.12
C PHE A 375 -6.72 8.15 2.97
N CYS A 376 -6.21 7.81 4.15
CA CYS A 376 -5.73 8.78 5.13
C CYS A 376 -4.26 9.15 4.88
N LEU A 377 -3.91 10.41 5.11
CA LEU A 377 -2.55 10.89 4.96
C LEU A 377 -1.63 10.43 6.11
N SER A 378 -0.52 9.80 5.75
CA SER A 378 0.60 9.48 6.63
C SER A 378 1.62 10.62 6.68
N ARG A 379 1.59 11.57 5.73
CA ARG A 379 2.34 12.83 5.77
C ARG A 379 1.52 13.95 5.13
N PRO A 380 1.77 15.23 5.46
CA PRO A 380 1.04 16.35 4.86
C PRO A 380 1.18 16.39 3.33
N CYS A 381 0.14 16.90 2.67
CA CYS A 381 0.10 17.16 1.22
C CYS A 381 -0.35 18.60 1.01
N SER A 382 0.46 19.40 0.32
CA SER A 382 0.18 20.84 0.12
C SER A 382 -0.84 21.04 -0.99
N GLU A 383 -1.61 22.14 -0.96
CA GLU A 383 -2.49 22.52 -2.06
C GLU A 383 -1.72 22.58 -3.40
N GLY A 384 -2.25 21.94 -4.44
CA GLY A 384 -1.62 21.82 -5.75
C GLY A 384 -0.49 20.78 -5.86
N GLU A 385 -0.05 20.18 -4.75
CA GLU A 385 0.89 19.05 -4.76
C GLU A 385 0.18 17.78 -5.22
N GLN A 386 0.87 16.95 -6.00
CA GLN A 386 0.38 15.61 -6.32
C GLN A 386 0.35 14.74 -5.06
N CYS A 387 -0.83 14.20 -4.75
CA CYS A 387 -1.01 13.24 -3.68
C CYS A 387 -0.62 11.84 -4.19
N PHE A 388 0.21 11.14 -3.43
CA PHE A 388 0.80 9.86 -3.84
C PHE A 388 0.36 8.74 -2.91
N LEU A 389 0.05 7.60 -3.48
CA LEU A 389 -0.25 6.35 -2.78
C LEU A 389 0.97 5.42 -2.86
N SER A 390 1.26 4.68 -1.79
CA SER A 390 2.22 3.58 -1.91
C SER A 390 1.56 2.40 -2.62
N TYR A 391 2.06 1.94 -3.77
CA TYR A 391 1.52 0.75 -4.43
C TYR A 391 1.95 -0.54 -3.73
N GLY A 392 3.03 -0.47 -2.94
CA GLY A 392 3.68 -1.62 -2.34
C GLY A 392 5.19 -1.48 -2.40
N ASN A 393 5.89 -2.48 -1.87
CA ASN A 393 7.34 -2.56 -1.88
C ASN A 393 7.79 -3.31 -3.15
N PHE A 394 7.50 -2.73 -4.32
CA PHE A 394 7.77 -3.36 -5.61
C PHE A 394 9.12 -2.92 -6.19
N SER A 395 9.82 -3.86 -6.83
CA SER A 395 11.03 -3.58 -7.58
C SER A 395 10.74 -2.73 -8.82
N SER A 396 11.79 -2.11 -9.36
CA SER A 396 11.69 -1.34 -10.61
C SER A 396 11.25 -2.24 -11.78
N SER A 397 11.72 -3.49 -11.82
CA SER A 397 11.29 -4.48 -12.82
C SER A 397 9.79 -4.79 -12.74
N HIS A 398 9.24 -4.94 -11.53
CA HIS A 398 7.82 -5.19 -11.32
C HIS A 398 6.96 -3.98 -11.73
N LEU A 399 7.34 -2.78 -11.28
CA LEU A 399 6.65 -1.53 -11.63
C LEU A 399 6.65 -1.31 -13.14
N LEU A 400 7.79 -1.53 -13.81
CA LEU A 400 7.88 -1.39 -15.25
C LEU A 400 7.03 -2.43 -15.99
N THR A 401 7.04 -3.68 -15.53
CA THR A 401 6.31 -4.79 -16.16
C THR A 401 4.80 -4.63 -16.06
N PHE A 402 4.27 -4.27 -14.89
CA PHE A 402 2.84 -4.32 -14.61
C PHE A 402 2.16 -2.96 -14.48
N TYR A 403 2.92 -1.89 -14.22
CA TYR A 403 2.40 -0.53 -14.08
C TYR A 403 2.91 0.42 -15.16
N GLY A 404 3.98 0.06 -15.90
CA GLY A 404 4.48 0.83 -17.04
C GLY A 404 5.26 2.09 -16.67
N PHE A 405 5.82 2.17 -15.46
CA PHE A 405 6.63 3.30 -15.04
C PHE A 405 7.81 2.88 -14.15
N LEU A 406 8.77 3.80 -13.99
CA LEU A 406 9.82 3.72 -12.97
C LEU A 406 9.64 4.89 -12.00
N PRO A 407 9.78 4.67 -10.68
CA PRO A 407 9.67 5.75 -9.72
C PRO A 407 10.82 6.76 -9.90
N GLN A 408 10.58 8.01 -9.53
CA GLN A 408 11.63 9.02 -9.52
C GLN A 408 12.56 8.81 -8.32
N GLY A 409 13.87 8.72 -8.58
CA GLY A 409 14.90 8.48 -7.57
C GLY A 409 15.31 7.01 -7.48
N ASP A 410 16.11 6.70 -6.47
CA ASP A 410 16.60 5.33 -6.24
C ASP A 410 15.54 4.54 -5.49
N ASN A 411 14.95 3.53 -6.14
CA ASN A 411 13.96 2.67 -5.52
C ASN A 411 14.62 1.79 -4.44
N PRO A 412 14.29 1.93 -3.15
CA PRO A 412 14.91 1.15 -2.09
C PRO A 412 14.53 -0.34 -2.15
N TYR A 413 13.52 -0.69 -2.96
CA TYR A 413 13.02 -2.06 -3.14
C TYR A 413 13.54 -2.72 -4.40
N ASP A 414 14.50 -2.12 -5.09
CA ASP A 414 15.04 -2.72 -6.30
C ASP A 414 15.91 -3.93 -5.95
N VAL A 415 15.60 -5.06 -6.59
CA VAL A 415 16.26 -6.34 -6.37
C VAL A 415 16.49 -7.03 -7.70
N ILE A 416 17.63 -7.70 -7.83
CA ILE A 416 17.94 -8.53 -9.00
C ILE A 416 17.93 -9.99 -8.56
N PRO A 417 16.95 -10.80 -9.01
CA PRO A 417 16.90 -12.21 -8.66
C PRO A 417 18.09 -12.95 -9.28
N MET A 418 18.96 -13.50 -8.42
CA MET A 418 20.08 -14.33 -8.86
C MET A 418 19.65 -15.80 -8.88
N ALA A 419 19.46 -16.38 -10.07
CA ALA A 419 19.21 -17.81 -10.21
C ALA A 419 20.45 -18.61 -9.78
N GLN A 420 20.46 -19.15 -8.55
CA GLN A 420 21.47 -20.11 -8.14
C GLN A 420 21.24 -21.45 -8.87
N THR A 421 21.93 -21.65 -9.99
CA THR A 421 22.04 -22.98 -10.58
C THR A 421 23.02 -23.80 -9.73
N LEU A 422 22.55 -24.39 -8.64
CA LEU A 422 23.31 -25.41 -7.92
C LEU A 422 23.46 -26.63 -8.84
N ARG A 423 24.56 -26.68 -9.59
CA ARG A 423 25.02 -27.93 -10.21
C ARG A 423 25.42 -28.89 -9.10
N LEU A 424 24.46 -29.69 -8.62
CA LEU A 424 24.76 -30.90 -7.87
C LEU A 424 25.64 -31.80 -8.74
N ASN A 425 26.95 -31.78 -8.48
CA ASN A 425 27.88 -32.77 -9.01
C ASN A 425 27.37 -34.15 -8.57
N ARG A 426 26.77 -34.90 -9.49
CA ARG A 426 26.44 -36.32 -9.34
C ARG A 426 27.72 -37.13 -9.15
N LYS A 427 28.24 -37.18 -7.93
CA LYS A 427 29.11 -38.23 -7.41
C LYS A 427 28.81 -38.39 -5.93
N ILE A 428 27.77 -39.17 -5.61
CA ILE A 428 27.71 -40.15 -4.52
C ILE A 428 26.40 -40.92 -4.76
N VAL A 429 26.50 -42.03 -5.48
CA VAL A 429 25.57 -43.15 -5.38
C VAL A 429 26.45 -44.39 -5.26
N GLN A 430 26.75 -44.79 -4.02
CA GLN A 430 27.10 -46.17 -3.68
C GLN A 430 26.07 -46.60 -2.63
N ARG A 431 25.05 -47.32 -3.09
CA ARG A 431 24.83 -48.75 -2.77
C ARG A 431 24.77 -49.01 -1.27
N VAL A 432 23.55 -49.10 -0.75
CA VAL A 432 23.22 -50.00 0.36
C VAL A 432 22.24 -51.02 -0.21
N THR A 433 22.71 -52.25 -0.36
CA THR A 433 21.87 -53.43 -0.57
C THR A 433 21.22 -53.82 0.77
N PRO A 434 19.98 -54.32 0.77
CA PRO A 434 19.29 -54.75 1.98
C PRO A 434 19.65 -56.21 2.33
N ASP A 435 19.79 -56.48 3.63
CA ASP A 435 19.51 -57.80 4.24
C ASP A 435 18.13 -57.75 4.89
#